data_AF-A0A2N1DG74-F1
#
_entry.id   AF-A0A2N1DG74-F1
#
_cell.length_a   1.000
_cell.length_b   1.000
_cell.length_c   1.000
_cell.angle_alpha   90.00
_cell.angle_beta   90.00
_cell.angle_gamma   90.00
#
_symmetry.space_group_name_H-M   'P 1'
#
loop_
_entity.id
_entity.type
_entity.pdbx_description
1 polymer ?
#
loop_
_entity_poly.entity_id
_entity_poly.type
_entity_poly.pdbx_seq_one_letter_code
_entity_poly.pdbx_strand_id
1 'polypeptide(L)'
;MLPMQQLETYFGLSRFTDWPNAQGLNALMKLKGSLHVPNFICQSELAESDDYYEQIIHQQHIIPTRPNSWHDLFNGLIWLQFPQTKRLLNQQHVEDIEQYGLSPRTLRRNNLTHFDECGVIVTYERSEVFSQLIENVKQHQWHAVFVDNRQYWGNEINSFIFGHANLEMLLHPFIGLTGKFLAVEVDSLFSSLSYKKQVAELDIRLVSHIQKTDLFSTQKPLSPMPLLGIPDVWDANNDPEFYDNTDYFRPKPSPKSASKNDK
;
A
#
# COMPACT_ATOMS: atom_id res chain seq x y z
N MET A 1 0.45 -13.09 -9.53
CA MET A 1 1.91 -13.22 -9.28
C MET A 1 2.22 -12.78 -7.84
N LEU A 2 3.12 -13.48 -7.13
CA LEU A 2 3.51 -13.11 -5.76
C LEU A 2 4.11 -11.69 -5.68
N PRO A 3 3.83 -10.90 -4.62
CA PRO A 3 4.32 -9.52 -4.50
C PRO A 3 5.84 -9.37 -4.65
N MET A 4 6.61 -10.26 -4.04
CA MET A 4 8.09 -10.24 -4.14
C MET A 4 8.58 -10.55 -5.56
N GLN A 5 7.94 -11.51 -6.23
CA GLN A 5 8.27 -11.85 -7.62
C GLN A 5 7.92 -10.69 -8.57
N GLN A 6 6.85 -9.95 -8.29
CA GLN A 6 6.47 -8.76 -9.05
C GLN A 6 7.51 -7.64 -8.88
N LEU A 7 7.97 -7.38 -7.66
CA LEU A 7 9.04 -6.41 -7.39
C LEU A 7 10.35 -6.83 -8.07
N GLU A 8 10.72 -8.11 -7.99
CA GLU A 8 11.90 -8.65 -8.66
C GLU A 8 11.79 -8.49 -10.19
N THR A 9 10.65 -8.86 -10.78
CA THR A 9 10.42 -8.72 -12.23
C THR A 9 10.49 -7.25 -12.66
N TYR A 10 9.92 -6.36 -11.85
CA TYR A 10 9.85 -4.95 -12.19
C TYR A 10 11.17 -4.22 -11.99
N PHE A 11 11.90 -4.46 -10.90
CA PHE A 11 13.12 -3.73 -10.56
C PHE A 11 14.42 -4.49 -10.84
N GLY A 12 14.38 -5.82 -10.99
CA GLY A 12 15.55 -6.67 -11.15
C GLY A 12 16.47 -6.59 -9.93
N LEU A 13 15.93 -6.75 -8.72
CA LEU A 13 16.66 -6.55 -7.47
C LEU A 13 17.81 -7.55 -7.32
N SER A 14 17.65 -8.77 -7.84
CA SER A 14 18.70 -9.80 -7.87
C SER A 14 19.92 -9.45 -8.75
N ARG A 15 19.83 -8.40 -9.58
CA ARG A 15 20.95 -7.93 -10.41
C ARG A 15 21.96 -7.08 -9.66
N PHE A 16 21.61 -6.60 -8.46
CA PHE A 16 22.53 -5.86 -7.62
C PHE A 16 23.51 -6.82 -6.95
N THR A 17 24.81 -6.49 -7.01
CA THR A 17 25.87 -7.25 -6.33
C THR A 17 25.82 -7.08 -4.81
N ASP A 18 25.35 -5.92 -4.37
CA ASP A 18 25.25 -5.51 -2.99
C ASP A 18 23.81 -5.14 -2.65
N TRP A 19 23.50 -5.03 -1.37
CA TRP A 19 22.18 -4.59 -0.93
C TRP A 19 21.82 -3.23 -1.56
N PRO A 20 20.62 -3.07 -2.16
CA PRO A 20 20.19 -1.83 -2.81
C PRO A 20 19.84 -0.75 -1.77
N ASN A 21 20.88 -0.17 -1.17
CA ASN A 21 20.82 0.99 -0.28
C ASN A 21 20.44 2.27 -1.06
N ALA A 22 20.56 3.45 -0.44
CA ALA A 22 20.26 4.74 -1.07
C ALA A 22 20.85 4.89 -2.50
N GLN A 23 22.12 4.50 -2.69
CA GLN A 23 22.77 4.54 -4.01
C GLN A 23 22.10 3.60 -5.03
N GLY A 24 21.73 2.39 -4.62
CA GLY A 24 21.01 1.42 -5.45
C GLY A 24 19.61 1.91 -5.85
N LEU A 25 18.87 2.48 -4.88
CA LEU A 25 17.58 3.12 -5.14
C LEU A 25 17.69 4.30 -6.12
N ASN A 26 18.72 5.14 -5.98
CA ASN A 26 19.00 6.21 -6.94
C ASN A 26 19.37 5.68 -8.33
N ALA A 27 20.06 4.54 -8.43
CA ALA A 27 20.34 3.90 -9.70
C ALA A 27 19.05 3.37 -10.36
N LEU A 28 18.18 2.72 -9.58
CA LEU A 28 16.84 2.30 -10.03
C LEU A 28 16.01 3.49 -10.50
N MET A 29 16.00 4.58 -9.74
CA MET A 29 15.31 5.83 -10.09
C MET A 29 15.70 6.33 -11.49
N LYS A 30 17.00 6.39 -11.77
CA LYS A 30 17.55 6.79 -13.08
C LYS A 30 17.13 5.81 -14.18
N LEU A 31 17.25 4.50 -13.94
CA LEU A 31 16.87 3.46 -14.91
C LEU A 31 15.38 3.49 -15.26
N LYS A 32 14.51 3.85 -14.31
CA LYS A 32 13.06 3.91 -14.53
C LYS A 32 12.58 5.23 -15.12
N GLY A 33 13.42 6.28 -15.10
CA GLY A 33 13.08 7.62 -15.55
C GLY A 33 12.23 8.40 -14.55
N SER A 34 12.25 8.02 -13.27
CA SER A 34 11.44 8.64 -12.21
C SER A 34 12.13 9.90 -11.63
N LEU A 35 12.48 10.86 -12.50
CA LEU A 35 13.29 12.04 -12.15
C LEU A 35 12.62 13.01 -11.14
N HIS A 36 11.34 12.81 -10.82
CA HIS A 36 10.57 13.64 -9.89
C HIS A 36 10.50 13.05 -8.46
N VAL A 37 11.17 11.92 -8.22
CA VAL A 37 11.31 11.33 -6.88
C VAL A 37 12.45 12.05 -6.14
N PRO A 38 12.27 12.43 -4.87
CA PRO A 38 13.36 12.96 -4.04
C PRO A 38 14.57 12.01 -4.00
N ASN A 39 15.79 12.55 -3.87
CA ASN A 39 16.98 11.69 -3.86
C ASN A 39 17.03 10.84 -2.58
N PHE A 40 17.41 9.57 -2.70
CA PHE A 40 17.68 8.74 -1.53
C PHE A 40 19.06 9.09 -0.97
N ILE A 41 19.16 9.35 0.33
CA ILE A 41 20.44 9.61 0.99
C ILE A 41 20.58 8.69 2.21
N CYS A 42 21.79 8.19 2.43
CA CYS A 42 22.06 7.36 3.60
C CYS A 42 21.81 8.18 4.87
N GLN A 43 21.06 7.64 5.83
CA GLN A 43 20.73 8.39 7.05
C GLN A 43 21.99 8.85 7.82
N SER A 44 23.10 8.11 7.74
CA SER A 44 24.38 8.50 8.36
C SER A 44 25.08 9.69 7.69
N GLU A 45 24.67 10.07 6.49
CA GLU A 45 25.20 11.22 5.74
C GLU A 45 24.36 12.49 5.94
N LEU A 46 23.21 12.38 6.60
CA LEU A 46 22.34 13.51 6.90
C LEU A 46 22.85 14.25 8.13
N ALA A 47 22.72 15.58 8.11
CA ALA A 47 22.93 16.38 9.30
C ALA A 47 21.88 16.02 10.36
N GLU A 48 22.27 16.06 11.63
CA GLU A 48 21.29 15.98 12.72
C GLU A 48 20.28 17.12 12.58
N SER A 49 19.00 16.77 12.64
CA SER A 49 17.88 17.71 12.60
C SER A 49 16.80 17.23 13.56
N ASP A 50 16.12 18.19 14.17
CA ASP A 50 14.88 17.95 14.94
C ASP A 50 13.66 17.76 14.00
N ASP A 51 13.85 17.95 12.70
CA ASP A 51 12.80 17.76 11.70
C ASP A 51 12.32 16.31 11.67
N TYR A 52 11.00 16.15 11.63
CA TYR A 52 10.40 14.85 11.43
C TYR A 52 10.65 14.34 9.99
N TYR A 53 10.64 13.03 9.79
CA TYR A 53 10.99 12.38 8.51
C TYR A 53 10.28 13.00 7.29
N GLU A 54 8.99 13.28 7.40
CA GLU A 54 8.18 13.88 6.35
C GLU A 54 8.56 15.34 6.07
N GLN A 55 8.98 16.09 7.09
CA GLN A 55 9.47 17.46 6.94
C GLN A 55 10.82 17.47 6.21
N ILE A 56 11.72 16.53 6.52
CA ILE A 56 13.00 16.38 5.80
C ILE A 56 12.76 16.15 4.30
N ILE A 57 11.86 15.23 3.95
CA ILE A 57 11.50 14.96 2.55
C ILE A 57 10.97 16.22 1.86
N HIS A 58 10.04 16.91 2.50
CA HIS A 58 9.39 18.08 1.93
C HIS A 58 10.36 19.24 1.72
N GLN A 59 11.17 19.56 2.74
CA GLN A 59 12.05 20.73 2.75
C GLN A 59 13.33 20.50 1.95
N GLN A 60 13.94 19.32 2.07
CA GLN A 60 15.26 19.04 1.53
C GLN A 60 15.23 18.24 0.22
N HIS A 61 14.06 17.78 -0.21
CA HIS A 61 13.92 16.92 -1.40
C HIS A 61 14.80 15.66 -1.31
N ILE A 62 14.88 15.08 -0.11
CA ILE A 62 15.68 13.91 0.21
C ILE A 62 14.85 12.88 0.97
N ILE A 63 14.98 11.59 0.64
CA ILE A 63 14.42 10.48 1.42
C ILE A 63 15.54 9.86 2.28
N PRO A 64 15.50 10.06 3.62
CA PRO A 64 16.38 9.36 4.54
C PRO A 64 16.25 7.85 4.39
N THR A 65 17.37 7.15 4.18
CA THR A 65 17.40 5.71 3.93
C THR A 65 18.45 5.06 4.82
N ARG A 66 18.04 4.13 5.69
CA ARG A 66 18.94 3.34 6.53
C ARG A 66 19.63 2.26 5.70
N PRO A 67 20.92 2.00 5.95
CA PRO A 67 21.62 0.91 5.29
C PRO A 67 21.04 -0.45 5.71
N ASN A 68 20.92 -1.38 4.76
CA ASN A 68 20.50 -2.77 4.95
C ASN A 68 19.12 -2.91 5.64
N SER A 69 18.20 -1.99 5.36
CA SER A 69 16.84 -1.98 5.91
C SER A 69 15.83 -2.45 4.87
N TRP A 70 15.16 -3.59 5.11
CA TRP A 70 14.06 -4.06 4.25
C TRP A 70 12.94 -3.03 4.18
N HIS A 71 12.59 -2.44 5.33
CA HIS A 71 11.62 -1.38 5.44
C HIS A 71 11.90 -0.21 4.48
N ASP A 72 13.13 0.32 4.49
CA ASP A 72 13.47 1.50 3.70
C ASP A 72 13.67 1.15 2.22
N LEU A 73 14.14 -0.08 1.93
CA LEU A 73 14.13 -0.61 0.58
C LEU A 73 12.70 -0.64 0.02
N PHE A 74 11.75 -1.26 0.73
CA PHE A 74 10.37 -1.33 0.26
C PHE A 74 9.73 0.06 0.16
N ASN A 75 9.94 0.94 1.13
CA ASN A 75 9.49 2.33 1.05
C ASN A 75 10.06 3.02 -0.20
N GLY A 76 11.35 2.84 -0.50
CA GLY A 76 11.98 3.36 -1.71
C GLY A 76 11.37 2.79 -3.00
N LEU A 77 11.11 1.49 -3.07
CA LEU A 77 10.45 0.86 -4.21
C LEU A 77 9.01 1.36 -4.40
N ILE A 78 8.30 1.68 -3.31
CA ILE A 78 6.98 2.31 -3.36
C ILE A 78 7.08 3.75 -3.87
N TRP A 79 8.06 4.54 -3.42
CA TRP A 79 8.35 5.88 -3.98
C TRP A 79 8.62 5.84 -5.48
N LEU A 80 9.33 4.81 -5.97
CA LEU A 80 9.60 4.64 -7.40
C LEU A 80 8.38 4.20 -8.22
N GLN A 81 7.42 3.51 -7.59
CA GLN A 81 6.17 3.07 -8.23
C GLN A 81 5.10 4.15 -8.21
N PHE A 82 4.89 4.81 -7.07
CA PHE A 82 3.82 5.77 -6.83
C PHE A 82 4.37 7.14 -6.41
N PRO A 83 5.21 7.78 -7.25
CA PRO A 83 5.88 9.02 -6.89
C PRO A 83 4.91 10.16 -6.60
N GLN A 84 3.81 10.29 -7.35
CA GLN A 84 2.87 11.39 -7.16
C GLN A 84 2.04 11.19 -5.89
N THR A 85 1.58 9.96 -5.65
CA THR A 85 0.82 9.60 -4.44
C THR A 85 1.69 9.81 -3.21
N LYS A 86 2.93 9.30 -3.17
CA LYS A 86 3.83 9.48 -2.02
C LYS A 86 4.15 10.96 -1.75
N ARG A 87 4.33 11.77 -2.80
CA ARG A 87 4.47 13.23 -2.65
C ARG A 87 3.21 13.87 -2.05
N LEU A 88 2.03 13.48 -2.51
CA LEU A 88 0.78 13.98 -1.94
C LEU A 88 0.65 13.59 -0.46
N LEU A 89 0.90 12.33 -0.10
CA LEU A 89 0.83 11.90 1.31
C LEU A 89 1.82 12.69 2.19
N ASN A 90 3.05 12.88 1.71
CA ASN A 90 4.07 13.66 2.40
C ASN A 90 3.64 15.13 2.58
N GLN A 91 3.11 15.76 1.53
CA GLN A 91 2.56 17.11 1.59
C GLN A 91 1.43 17.20 2.62
N GLN A 92 0.47 16.28 2.60
CA GLN A 92 -0.65 16.26 3.56
C GLN A 92 -0.17 16.04 5.01
N HIS A 93 0.89 15.26 5.22
CA HIS A 93 1.52 15.12 6.53
C HIS A 93 2.11 16.45 7.01
N VAL A 94 2.84 17.17 6.15
CA VAL A 94 3.49 18.44 6.50
C VAL A 94 2.45 19.54 6.74
N GLU A 95 1.46 19.68 5.88
CA GLU A 95 0.34 20.63 6.07
C GLU A 95 -0.35 20.43 7.42
N ASP A 96 -0.60 19.17 7.78
CA ASP A 96 -1.24 18.83 9.05
C ASP A 96 -0.32 19.10 10.26
N ILE A 97 0.99 18.83 10.15
CA ILE A 97 1.98 19.17 11.18
C ILE A 97 2.07 20.69 11.38
N GLU A 98 2.09 21.47 10.30
CA GLU A 98 2.13 22.93 10.37
C GLU A 98 0.88 23.50 11.04
N GLN A 99 -0.29 22.88 10.81
CA GLN A 99 -1.56 23.34 11.35
C GLN A 99 -1.80 22.92 12.82
N TYR A 100 -1.47 21.68 13.18
CA TYR A 100 -1.85 21.09 14.47
C TYR A 100 -0.66 20.69 15.36
N GLY A 101 0.56 20.82 14.86
CA GLY A 101 1.77 20.38 15.54
C GLY A 101 2.09 18.90 15.34
N LEU A 102 3.26 18.49 15.84
CA LEU A 102 3.76 17.11 15.70
C LEU A 102 3.01 16.10 16.58
N SER A 103 2.53 16.53 17.76
CA SER A 103 1.93 15.67 18.77
C SER A 103 0.79 16.37 19.51
N PRO A 104 -0.36 15.70 19.74
CA PRO A 104 -0.69 14.33 19.32
C PRO A 104 -0.92 14.22 17.80
N ARG A 105 -0.73 13.03 17.22
CA ARG A 105 -1.06 12.78 15.80
C ARG A 105 -2.56 12.96 15.58
N THR A 106 -2.92 13.75 14.56
CA THR A 106 -4.31 13.94 14.12
C THR A 106 -4.89 12.67 13.49
N LEU A 107 -6.22 12.65 13.31
CA LEU A 107 -6.91 11.59 12.57
C LEU A 107 -6.33 11.43 11.15
N ARG A 108 -6.10 12.55 10.45
CA ARG A 108 -5.57 12.56 9.09
C ARG A 108 -4.19 11.92 9.03
N ARG A 109 -3.27 12.32 9.90
CA ARG A 109 -1.93 11.71 9.97
C ARG A 109 -1.98 10.23 10.31
N ASN A 110 -2.87 9.80 11.21
CA ASN A 110 -3.04 8.37 11.50
C ASN A 110 -3.51 7.59 10.27
N ASN A 111 -4.47 8.12 9.51
CA ASN A 111 -4.97 7.48 8.29
C ASN A 111 -3.91 7.45 7.17
N LEU A 112 -3.15 8.54 6.99
CA LEU A 112 -2.04 8.62 6.05
C LEU A 112 -0.97 7.57 6.37
N THR A 113 -0.53 7.49 7.62
CA THR A 113 0.45 6.48 8.06
C THR A 113 -0.07 5.06 7.85
N HIS A 114 -1.34 4.78 8.18
CA HIS A 114 -1.91 3.46 7.93
C HIS A 114 -1.95 3.07 6.45
N PHE A 115 -2.23 4.01 5.55
CA PHE A 115 -2.16 3.73 4.12
C PHE A 115 -0.72 3.52 3.67
N ASP A 116 0.22 4.33 4.15
CA ASP A 116 1.62 4.24 3.73
C ASP A 116 2.32 2.97 4.20
N GLU A 117 2.03 2.51 5.42
CA GLU A 117 2.62 1.30 6.00
C GLU A 117 1.87 0.03 5.57
N CYS A 118 0.54 0.09 5.52
CA CYS A 118 -0.32 -1.09 5.42
C CYS A 118 -1.29 -1.07 4.23
N GLY A 119 -1.18 -0.11 3.31
CA GLY A 119 -2.10 0.07 2.19
C GLY A 119 -2.12 -1.09 1.20
N VAL A 120 -3.32 -1.42 0.73
CA VAL A 120 -3.55 -2.32 -0.40
C VAL A 120 -4.50 -1.62 -1.36
N ILE A 121 -4.08 -1.38 -2.58
CA ILE A 121 -4.95 -0.83 -3.61
C ILE A 121 -5.61 -2.02 -4.31
N VAL A 122 -6.94 -2.06 -4.28
CA VAL A 122 -7.72 -3.05 -5.02
C VAL A 122 -8.37 -2.35 -6.19
N THR A 123 -7.93 -2.67 -7.40
CA THR A 123 -8.55 -2.13 -8.61
C THR A 123 -9.67 -3.04 -9.05
N TYR A 124 -10.74 -2.46 -9.59
CA TYR A 124 -11.84 -3.23 -10.17
C TYR A 124 -12.38 -2.54 -11.42
N GLU A 125 -12.71 -3.32 -12.44
CA GLU A 125 -13.35 -2.78 -13.64
C GLU A 125 -14.77 -2.27 -13.34
N ARG A 126 -15.18 -1.18 -14.00
CA ARG A 126 -16.52 -0.61 -13.83
C ARG A 126 -17.61 -1.61 -14.28
N SER A 127 -18.20 -2.30 -13.31
CA SER A 127 -19.35 -3.21 -13.49
C SER A 127 -20.08 -3.36 -12.16
N GLU A 128 -21.38 -3.65 -12.21
CA GLU A 128 -22.18 -3.91 -11.01
C GLU A 128 -21.67 -5.13 -10.25
N VAL A 129 -21.26 -6.19 -10.97
CA VAL A 129 -20.74 -7.43 -10.37
C VAL A 129 -19.51 -7.15 -9.52
N PHE A 130 -18.55 -6.38 -10.04
CA PHE A 130 -17.32 -6.08 -9.32
C PHE A 130 -17.52 -5.04 -8.23
N SER A 131 -18.45 -4.09 -8.41
CA SER A 131 -18.85 -3.17 -7.35
C SER A 131 -19.43 -3.90 -6.15
N GLN A 132 -20.30 -4.89 -6.39
CA GLN A 132 -20.83 -5.77 -5.34
C GLN A 132 -19.74 -6.62 -4.68
N LEU A 133 -18.75 -7.09 -5.45
CA LEU A 133 -17.63 -7.85 -4.90
C LEU A 133 -16.74 -6.99 -3.99
N ILE A 134 -16.51 -5.71 -4.32
CA ILE A 134 -15.84 -4.76 -3.44
C ILE A 134 -16.64 -4.49 -2.16
N GLU A 135 -17.98 -4.43 -2.24
CA GLU A 135 -18.81 -4.34 -1.05
C GLU A 135 -18.70 -5.59 -0.17
N ASN A 136 -18.63 -6.78 -0.78
CA ASN A 136 -18.39 -8.04 -0.07
C ASN A 136 -17.06 -8.04 0.70
N VAL A 137 -16.00 -7.40 0.17
CA VAL A 137 -14.74 -7.16 0.91
C VAL A 137 -15.01 -6.33 2.17
N LYS A 138 -15.73 -5.22 2.06
CA LYS A 138 -16.09 -4.34 3.19
C LYS A 138 -17.02 -5.00 4.21
N GLN A 139 -17.77 -6.01 3.79
CA GLN A 139 -18.64 -6.83 4.63
C GLN A 139 -17.98 -8.12 5.13
N HIS A 140 -16.68 -8.29 4.89
CA HIS A 140 -15.88 -9.44 5.32
C HIS A 140 -16.44 -10.79 4.83
N GLN A 141 -17.02 -10.83 3.63
CA GLN A 141 -17.55 -12.05 3.02
C GLN A 141 -16.42 -12.81 2.30
N TRP A 142 -15.45 -13.32 3.08
CA TRP A 142 -14.16 -13.77 2.54
C TRP A 142 -14.24 -14.91 1.53
N HIS A 143 -15.10 -15.92 1.75
CA HIS A 143 -15.34 -16.99 0.77
C HIS A 143 -15.90 -16.44 -0.55
N ALA A 144 -16.91 -15.58 -0.47
CA ALA A 144 -17.47 -14.94 -1.67
C ALA A 144 -16.40 -14.13 -2.41
N VAL A 145 -15.51 -13.45 -1.69
CA VAL A 145 -14.46 -12.60 -2.27
C VAL A 145 -13.33 -13.40 -2.90
N PHE A 146 -12.77 -14.38 -2.19
CA PHE A 146 -11.50 -15.02 -2.55
C PHE A 146 -11.63 -16.46 -3.07
N VAL A 147 -12.78 -17.10 -2.86
CA VAL A 147 -13.05 -18.49 -3.28
C VAL A 147 -14.05 -18.49 -4.43
N ASP A 148 -15.30 -18.08 -4.20
CA ASP A 148 -16.38 -18.18 -5.20
C ASP A 148 -16.12 -17.35 -6.46
N ASN A 149 -15.41 -16.24 -6.28
CA ASN A 149 -15.10 -15.27 -7.33
C ASN A 149 -13.60 -15.20 -7.63
N ARG A 150 -12.84 -16.26 -7.31
CA ARG A 150 -11.38 -16.31 -7.49
C ARG A 150 -10.95 -16.00 -8.93
N GLN A 151 -11.72 -16.45 -9.93
CA GLN A 151 -11.39 -16.24 -11.36
C GLN A 151 -11.25 -14.77 -11.78
N TYR A 152 -11.85 -13.83 -11.05
CA TYR A 152 -11.76 -12.41 -11.37
C TYR A 152 -10.46 -11.77 -10.85
N TRP A 153 -9.78 -12.40 -9.89
CA TRP A 153 -8.51 -11.91 -9.37
C TRP A 153 -7.37 -12.13 -10.36
N GLY A 154 -6.60 -11.08 -10.62
CA GLY A 154 -5.57 -11.04 -11.67
C GLY A 154 -6.14 -10.70 -13.06
N ASN A 155 -7.46 -10.56 -13.18
CA ASN A 155 -8.16 -10.17 -14.40
C ASN A 155 -8.91 -8.87 -14.13
N GLU A 156 -10.22 -8.89 -13.90
CA GLU A 156 -11.05 -7.70 -13.69
C GLU A 156 -10.86 -7.07 -12.30
N ILE A 157 -10.28 -7.82 -11.35
CA ILE A 157 -9.88 -7.34 -10.03
C ILE A 157 -8.39 -7.59 -9.83
N ASN A 158 -7.65 -6.55 -9.41
CA ASN A 158 -6.21 -6.68 -9.15
C ASN A 158 -5.87 -6.06 -7.80
N SER A 159 -4.75 -6.52 -7.23
CA SER A 159 -4.21 -5.96 -5.99
C SER A 159 -2.82 -5.40 -6.21
N PHE A 160 -2.56 -4.24 -5.60
CA PHE A 160 -1.25 -3.60 -5.58
C PHE A 160 -0.91 -3.28 -4.13
N ILE A 161 0.18 -3.83 -3.63
CA ILE A 161 0.64 -3.53 -2.28
C ILE A 161 1.29 -2.14 -2.31
N PHE A 162 0.70 -1.20 -1.57
CA PHE A 162 1.26 0.13 -1.35
C PHE A 162 2.02 0.20 -0.03
N GLY A 163 1.50 -0.51 0.98
CA GLY A 163 2.06 -0.59 2.32
C GLY A 163 3.45 -1.21 2.32
N HIS A 164 4.48 -0.41 2.58
CA HIS A 164 5.85 -0.90 2.58
C HIS A 164 6.16 -1.80 3.79
N ALA A 165 5.51 -1.57 4.93
CA ALA A 165 5.62 -2.46 6.10
C ALA A 165 4.95 -3.81 5.83
N ASN A 166 3.85 -3.85 5.07
CA ASN A 166 3.25 -5.11 4.63
C ASN A 166 4.21 -5.93 3.76
N LEU A 167 4.95 -5.29 2.86
CA LEU A 167 5.97 -5.97 2.05
C LEU A 167 7.06 -6.58 2.96
N GLU A 168 7.53 -5.84 3.96
CA GLU A 168 8.49 -6.36 4.94
C GLU A 168 7.94 -7.58 5.70
N MET A 169 6.70 -7.51 6.18
CA MET A 169 6.04 -8.63 6.86
C MET A 169 5.85 -9.85 5.93
N LEU A 170 5.67 -9.65 4.63
CA LEU A 170 5.55 -10.73 3.65
C LEU A 170 6.87 -11.50 3.41
N LEU A 171 8.01 -11.02 3.92
CA LEU A 171 9.25 -11.82 3.94
C LEU A 171 9.14 -13.03 4.88
N HIS A 172 8.34 -12.91 5.94
CA HIS A 172 8.07 -13.96 6.91
C HIS A 172 6.57 -13.97 7.24
N PRO A 173 5.71 -14.41 6.29
CA PRO A 173 4.27 -14.27 6.40
C PRO A 173 3.73 -15.09 7.58
N PHE A 174 2.73 -14.52 8.26
CA PHE A 174 2.08 -15.15 9.42
C PHE A 174 0.56 -14.96 9.37
N ILE A 175 -0.16 -15.92 9.97
CA ILE A 175 -1.62 -15.86 10.11
C ILE A 175 -2.00 -14.65 10.97
N GLY A 176 -2.85 -13.78 10.44
CA GLY A 176 -3.20 -12.48 11.06
C GLY A 176 -2.72 -11.28 10.27
N LEU A 177 -1.77 -11.45 9.32
CA LEU A 177 -1.26 -10.36 8.49
C LEU A 177 -2.39 -9.69 7.69
N THR A 178 -2.65 -8.42 7.98
CA THR A 178 -3.83 -7.68 7.50
C THR A 178 -3.43 -6.32 6.96
N GLY A 179 -3.81 -6.05 5.71
CA GLY A 179 -3.66 -4.76 5.06
C GLY A 179 -4.86 -3.85 5.26
N LYS A 180 -4.74 -2.64 4.73
CA LYS A 180 -5.76 -1.58 4.72
C LYS A 180 -6.12 -1.27 3.28
N PHE A 181 -7.25 -1.82 2.84
CA PHE A 181 -7.66 -1.78 1.45
C PHE A 181 -8.31 -0.44 1.08
N LEU A 182 -7.98 0.03 -0.11
CA LEU A 182 -8.60 1.15 -0.81
C LEU A 182 -9.06 0.65 -2.20
N ALA A 183 -10.35 0.79 -2.50
CA ALA A 183 -10.91 0.42 -3.80
C ALA A 183 -10.65 1.53 -4.83
N VAL A 184 -10.21 1.17 -6.03
CA VAL A 184 -10.03 2.11 -7.14
C VAL A 184 -10.71 1.54 -8.39
N GLU A 185 -11.72 2.25 -8.88
CA GLU A 185 -12.37 1.89 -10.14
C GLU A 185 -11.45 2.20 -11.33
N VAL A 186 -11.34 1.24 -12.24
CA VAL A 186 -10.53 1.33 -13.47
C VAL A 186 -11.36 1.00 -14.71
N ASP A 187 -10.84 1.40 -15.87
CA ASP A 187 -11.49 1.11 -17.15
C ASP A 187 -11.25 -0.36 -17.55
N SER A 188 -12.12 -0.92 -18.39
CA SER A 188 -12.14 -2.36 -18.74
C SER A 188 -10.92 -2.89 -19.52
N LEU A 189 -9.99 -2.01 -19.88
CA LEU A 189 -8.73 -2.38 -20.54
C LEU A 189 -7.53 -2.23 -19.60
N PHE A 190 -7.75 -1.82 -18.35
CA PHE A 190 -6.68 -1.59 -17.39
C PHE A 190 -5.78 -2.82 -17.21
N SER A 191 -6.37 -4.00 -17.05
CA SER A 191 -5.65 -5.25 -16.82
C SER A 191 -4.87 -5.72 -18.05
N SER A 192 -5.23 -5.25 -19.24
CA SER A 192 -4.48 -5.50 -20.48
C SER A 192 -3.22 -4.65 -20.62
N LEU A 193 -3.08 -3.58 -19.82
CA LEU A 193 -1.90 -2.73 -19.82
C LEU A 193 -0.72 -3.47 -19.19
N SER A 194 0.50 -3.08 -19.60
CA SER A 194 1.70 -3.55 -18.89
C SER A 194 1.70 -3.03 -17.44
N TYR A 195 2.31 -3.79 -16.52
CA TYR A 195 2.41 -3.41 -15.11
C TYR A 195 2.89 -1.96 -14.89
N LYS A 196 3.90 -1.52 -15.66
CA LYS A 196 4.40 -0.13 -15.63
C LYS A 196 3.29 0.89 -15.90
N LYS A 197 2.44 0.63 -16.89
CA LYS A 197 1.35 1.52 -17.28
C LYS A 197 0.22 1.47 -16.25
N GLN A 198 -0.12 0.29 -15.73
CA GLN A 198 -1.09 0.13 -14.65
C GLN A 198 -0.71 0.96 -13.43
N VAL A 199 0.54 0.82 -12.95
CA VAL A 199 1.06 1.58 -11.80
C VAL A 199 1.05 3.08 -12.06
N ALA A 200 1.49 3.54 -13.24
CA ALA A 200 1.51 4.96 -13.58
C ALA A 200 0.09 5.57 -13.64
N GLU A 201 -0.87 4.83 -14.19
CA GLU A 201 -2.27 5.26 -14.22
C GLU A 201 -2.88 5.28 -12.82
N LEU A 202 -2.59 4.27 -11.99
CA LEU A 202 -3.04 4.23 -10.60
C LEU A 202 -2.48 5.37 -9.78
N ASP A 203 -1.21 5.72 -9.93
CA ASP A 203 -0.59 6.84 -9.22
C ASP A 203 -1.34 8.16 -9.48
N ILE A 204 -1.75 8.40 -10.73
CA ILE A 204 -2.56 9.57 -11.11
C ILE A 204 -3.99 9.49 -10.53
N ARG A 205 -4.63 8.32 -10.64
CA ARG A 205 -6.00 8.10 -10.14
C ARG A 205 -6.07 8.26 -8.63
N LEU A 206 -5.08 7.75 -7.89
CA LEU A 206 -4.99 7.86 -6.43
C LEU A 206 -4.88 9.31 -5.99
N VAL A 207 -3.96 10.09 -6.58
CA VAL A 207 -3.83 11.52 -6.29
C VAL A 207 -5.16 12.25 -6.50
N SER A 208 -5.78 12.02 -7.66
CA SER A 208 -7.07 12.62 -7.99
C SER A 208 -8.17 12.23 -7.00
N HIS A 209 -8.24 10.95 -6.61
CA HIS A 209 -9.24 10.43 -5.68
C HIS A 209 -9.04 10.99 -4.26
N ILE A 210 -7.81 10.95 -3.75
CA ILE A 210 -7.46 11.45 -2.42
C ILE A 210 -7.80 12.94 -2.31
N GLN A 211 -7.43 13.75 -3.31
CA GLN A 211 -7.72 15.19 -3.31
C GLN A 211 -9.20 15.51 -3.44
N LYS A 212 -9.94 14.83 -4.35
CA LYS A 212 -11.37 15.11 -4.56
C LYS A 212 -12.24 14.78 -3.36
N THR A 213 -11.88 13.74 -2.61
CA THR A 213 -12.69 13.21 -1.51
C THR A 213 -12.19 13.64 -0.14
N ASP A 214 -11.03 14.29 -0.08
CA ASP A 214 -10.25 14.52 1.14
C ASP A 214 -10.18 13.23 2.00
N LEU A 215 -9.85 12.13 1.32
CA LEU A 215 -10.07 10.76 1.80
C LEU A 215 -9.59 10.54 3.24
N PHE A 216 -8.39 11.02 3.55
CA PHE A 216 -7.74 10.75 4.83
C PHE A 216 -8.23 11.63 5.98
N SER A 217 -9.01 12.67 5.73
CA SER A 217 -9.71 13.43 6.77
C SER A 217 -10.96 12.73 7.29
N THR A 218 -11.42 11.67 6.62
CA THR A 218 -12.61 10.91 7.01
C THR A 218 -12.33 9.86 8.08
N GLN A 219 -13.38 9.41 8.78
CA GLN A 219 -13.24 8.37 9.80
C GLN A 219 -13.13 6.99 9.15
N LYS A 220 -12.02 6.29 9.40
CA LYS A 220 -11.74 4.91 8.90
C LYS A 220 -11.95 4.78 7.37
N PRO A 221 -11.21 5.53 6.54
CA PRO A 221 -11.35 5.50 5.08
C PRO A 221 -10.94 4.16 4.47
N LEU A 222 -10.15 3.37 5.20
CA LEU A 222 -9.58 2.11 4.73
C LEU A 222 -10.22 0.94 5.48
N SER A 223 -10.57 -0.11 4.75
CA SER A 223 -11.16 -1.32 5.33
C SER A 223 -10.10 -2.41 5.49
N PRO A 224 -10.17 -3.26 6.54
CA PRO A 224 -9.20 -4.32 6.72
C PRO A 224 -9.30 -5.38 5.61
N MET A 225 -8.18 -5.97 5.23
CA MET A 225 -8.13 -7.05 4.22
C MET A 225 -7.05 -8.08 4.60
N PRO A 226 -7.40 -9.37 4.78
CA PRO A 226 -6.43 -10.44 5.05
C PRO A 226 -5.48 -10.60 3.87
N LEU A 227 -4.21 -10.22 4.04
CA LEU A 227 -3.25 -10.18 2.93
C LEU A 227 -2.99 -11.55 2.32
N LEU A 228 -2.81 -12.57 3.15
CA LEU A 228 -2.55 -13.93 2.70
C LEU A 228 -3.80 -14.57 2.06
N GLY A 229 -4.98 -13.95 2.20
CA GLY A 229 -6.20 -14.39 1.52
C GLY A 229 -6.31 -13.92 0.07
N ILE A 230 -5.55 -12.88 -0.32
CA ILE A 230 -5.60 -12.33 -1.67
C ILE A 230 -5.01 -13.36 -2.64
N PRO A 231 -5.74 -13.77 -3.70
CA PRO A 231 -5.21 -14.70 -4.69
C PRO A 231 -3.85 -14.25 -5.22
N ASP A 232 -2.97 -15.22 -5.43
CA ASP A 232 -1.57 -15.04 -5.83
C ASP A 232 -0.66 -14.28 -4.83
N VAL A 233 -1.09 -13.99 -3.60
CA VAL A 233 -0.21 -13.42 -2.56
C VAL A 233 0.44 -14.48 -1.68
N TRP A 234 -0.21 -15.63 -1.49
CA TRP A 234 0.30 -16.71 -0.64
C TRP A 234 -0.15 -18.09 -1.13
N ASP A 235 0.78 -19.04 -1.20
CA ASP A 235 0.51 -20.35 -1.83
C ASP A 235 -0.57 -21.16 -1.12
N ALA A 236 -0.67 -21.08 0.21
CA ALA A 236 -1.66 -21.84 0.98
C ALA A 236 -3.11 -21.43 0.63
N ASN A 237 -3.32 -20.24 0.07
CA ASN A 237 -4.65 -19.76 -0.28
C ASN A 237 -5.20 -20.35 -1.59
N ASN A 238 -4.45 -21.22 -2.25
CA ASN A 238 -4.96 -22.04 -3.35
C ASN A 238 -5.90 -23.15 -2.86
N ASP A 239 -5.81 -23.52 -1.58
CA ASP A 239 -6.74 -24.43 -0.93
C ASP A 239 -7.93 -23.64 -0.36
N PRO A 240 -9.19 -23.91 -0.80
CA PRO A 240 -10.38 -23.28 -0.24
C PRO A 240 -10.50 -23.45 1.29
N GLU A 241 -10.02 -24.56 1.87
CA GLU A 241 -10.09 -24.80 3.32
C GLU A 241 -9.25 -23.78 4.13
N PHE A 242 -8.26 -23.13 3.50
CA PHE A 242 -7.50 -22.05 4.13
C PHE A 242 -8.41 -20.92 4.64
N TYR A 243 -9.49 -20.64 3.91
CA TYR A 243 -10.43 -19.57 4.23
C TYR A 243 -11.39 -19.92 5.38
N ASP A 244 -11.43 -21.18 5.82
CA ASP A 244 -12.25 -21.63 6.96
C ASP A 244 -11.65 -21.23 8.31
N ASN A 245 -10.39 -20.76 8.32
CA ASN A 245 -9.75 -20.22 9.52
C ASN A 245 -10.36 -18.87 9.93
N THR A 246 -11.45 -18.92 10.71
CA THR A 246 -12.19 -17.74 11.16
C THR A 246 -11.42 -16.86 12.16
N ASP A 247 -10.32 -17.35 12.77
CA ASP A 247 -9.42 -16.51 13.59
C ASP A 247 -8.65 -15.52 12.73
N TYR A 248 -8.44 -15.84 11.45
CA TYR A 248 -7.82 -14.96 10.46
C TYR A 248 -8.86 -14.27 9.57
N PHE A 249 -9.74 -15.06 8.95
CA PHE A 249 -10.84 -14.61 8.09
C PHE A 249 -12.06 -14.23 8.92
N ARG A 250 -11.89 -13.24 9.80
CA ARG A 250 -12.91 -12.86 10.77
C ARG A 250 -14.14 -12.24 10.08
N PRO A 251 -15.36 -12.69 10.39
CA PRO A 251 -16.57 -12.03 9.91
C PRO A 251 -16.68 -10.62 10.49
N LYS A 252 -17.51 -9.78 9.88
CA LYS A 252 -17.76 -8.43 10.38
C LYS A 252 -18.41 -8.51 11.77
N PRO A 253 -17.95 -7.73 12.77
CA PRO A 253 -18.58 -7.71 14.08
C PRO A 253 -20.07 -7.37 13.95
N SER A 254 -20.94 -8.17 14.57
CA SER A 254 -22.36 -7.87 14.60
C SER A 254 -22.59 -6.54 15.35
N PRO A 255 -23.53 -5.68 14.94
CA PRO A 255 -23.78 -4.39 15.61
C PRO A 255 -24.03 -4.49 17.11
N LYS A 256 -24.50 -5.66 17.59
CA LYS A 256 -24.78 -5.94 19.00
C LYS A 256 -23.54 -6.13 19.89
N SER A 257 -22.33 -6.25 19.33
CA SER A 257 -21.10 -6.42 20.12
C SER A 257 -20.35 -5.11 20.40
N ALA A 258 -20.77 -3.98 19.83
CA ALA A 258 -20.11 -2.68 20.00
C ALA A 258 -20.52 -1.91 21.27
N SER A 259 -21.47 -2.42 22.07
CA SER A 259 -22.02 -1.73 23.25
C SER A 259 -21.57 -2.27 24.61
N LYS A 260 -20.57 -3.16 24.63
CA LYS A 260 -19.98 -3.66 25.89
C LYS A 260 -18.48 -3.47 25.85
N ASN A 261 -18.01 -2.26 26.16
CA ASN A 261 -16.71 -2.01 26.83
C ASN A 261 -16.50 -0.51 27.08
N ASP A 262 -17.47 0.15 27.71
CA ASP A 262 -17.24 1.38 28.46
C ASP A 262 -17.92 1.22 29.83
N LYS A 263 -17.18 0.67 30.78
CA LYS A 263 -17.42 0.79 32.23
C LYS A 263 -16.08 0.80 32.95
#